data_AF-A0A2V7FD51-F1
#
_entry.id   AF-A0A2V7FD51-F1
#
_cell.length_a   1.000
_cell.length_b   1.000
_cell.length_c   1.000
_cell.angle_alpha   90.00
_cell.angle_beta   90.00
_cell.angle_gamma   90.00
#
_symmetry.space_group_name_H-M   'P 1'
#
loop_
_entity.id
_entity.type
_entity.pdbx_description
1 polymer ?
#
loop_
_entity_poly.entity_id
_entity_poly.type
_entity_poly.pdbx_seq_one_letter_code
_entity_poly.pdbx_strand_id
1 'polypeptide(L)'
;MTRRVDPVTLALALALGAGWFGFPGLLWDVAWHRTIGRDSFLAPPHVLMYTGVAANGLVSAWALAWGRRRYGAPAALSLSGAGFLLAVAGAALDEWWHVNVGKDVNLWSPPHLVGLAGTVLIALGLVFAVAAHTRFARTHRWWAPRVILLFCLADLIHKSMVALDHYTLDAWGRTPDFYPFLLALFLPAILVTATRALGPGAATATAVIFTVQHVVILLVLRAFDMRIPTFTPIPILPAL
;
A
#
# COMPACT_ATOMS: atom_id res chain seq x y z
N MET A 1 -5.02 18.49 31.89
CA MET A 1 -5.18 19.03 30.52
C MET A 1 -5.34 17.87 29.54
N THR A 2 -6.56 17.64 29.05
CA THR A 2 -6.82 16.63 28.01
C THR A 2 -6.22 17.11 26.69
N ARG A 3 -5.10 16.51 26.25
CA ARG A 3 -4.50 16.87 24.97
C ARG A 3 -5.41 16.37 23.84
N ARG A 4 -6.06 17.28 23.11
CA ARG A 4 -6.84 16.92 21.92
C ARG A 4 -5.87 16.48 20.81
N VAL A 5 -6.18 15.38 20.16
CA VAL A 5 -5.45 14.88 18.97
C VAL A 5 -5.63 15.90 17.85
N ASP A 6 -4.55 16.21 17.13
CA ASP A 6 -4.62 17.10 15.97
C ASP A 6 -5.53 16.46 14.89
N PRO A 7 -6.56 17.17 14.39
CA PRO A 7 -7.47 16.65 13.36
C PRO A 7 -6.77 16.08 12.13
N VAL A 8 -5.57 16.57 11.76
CA VAL A 8 -4.78 16.01 10.66
C VAL A 8 -4.05 14.76 11.06
N THR A 9 -3.57 14.63 12.30
CA THR A 9 -3.07 13.34 12.78
C THR A 9 -4.18 12.29 12.70
N LEU A 10 -5.40 12.65 13.10
CA LEU A 10 -6.56 11.76 13.01
C LEU A 10 -6.92 11.46 11.54
N ALA A 11 -6.96 12.47 10.67
CA ALA A 11 -7.26 12.26 9.26
C ALA A 11 -6.20 11.41 8.54
N LEU A 12 -4.92 11.63 8.82
CA LEU A 12 -3.82 10.80 8.31
C LEU A 12 -3.92 9.37 8.87
N ALA A 13 -4.24 9.19 10.15
CA ALA A 13 -4.48 7.88 10.74
C ALA A 13 -5.66 7.16 10.09
N LEU A 14 -6.74 7.89 9.74
CA LEU A 14 -7.91 7.34 9.06
C LEU A 14 -7.63 7.01 7.60
N ALA A 15 -6.89 7.87 6.86
CA ALA A 15 -6.42 7.57 5.50
C ALA A 15 -5.58 6.29 5.49
N LEU A 16 -4.69 6.16 6.46
CA LEU A 16 -3.88 4.96 6.62
C LEU A 16 -4.72 3.75 6.99
N GLY A 17 -5.55 3.83 8.02
CA GLY A 17 -6.48 2.76 8.38
C GLY A 17 -7.36 2.31 7.21
N ALA A 18 -7.67 3.22 6.27
CA ALA A 18 -8.42 2.87 5.08
C ALA A 18 -7.55 2.35 3.92
N GLY A 19 -6.36 2.90 3.69
CA GLY A 19 -5.37 2.36 2.75
C GLY A 19 -4.98 0.92 3.06
N TRP A 20 -5.13 0.52 4.32
CA TRP A 20 -4.97 -0.83 4.81
C TRP A 20 -6.00 -1.84 4.29
N PHE A 21 -7.13 -1.41 3.75
CA PHE A 21 -8.04 -2.29 3.02
C PHE A 21 -7.56 -2.57 1.59
N GLY A 22 -6.77 -1.66 1.01
CA GLY A 22 -6.27 -1.77 -0.36
C GLY A 22 -5.44 -3.04 -0.59
N PHE A 23 -4.50 -3.32 0.31
CA PHE A 23 -3.58 -4.44 0.13
C PHE A 23 -4.23 -5.83 0.35
N PRO A 24 -5.00 -6.08 1.42
CA PRO A 24 -5.79 -7.30 1.55
C PRO A 24 -6.73 -7.55 0.37
N GLY A 25 -7.37 -6.49 -0.14
CA GLY A 25 -8.21 -6.58 -1.34
C GLY A 25 -7.43 -7.07 -2.55
N LEU A 26 -6.21 -6.56 -2.77
CA LEU A 26 -5.34 -6.97 -3.88
C LEU A 26 -4.85 -8.42 -3.77
N LEU A 27 -4.44 -8.87 -2.58
CA LEU A 27 -4.08 -10.29 -2.40
C LEU A 27 -5.27 -11.22 -2.56
N TRP A 28 -6.45 -10.76 -2.12
CA TRP A 28 -7.69 -11.49 -2.35
C TRP A 28 -8.04 -11.56 -3.84
N ASP A 29 -7.88 -10.47 -4.57
CA ASP A 29 -8.08 -10.42 -6.02
C ASP A 29 -7.19 -11.45 -6.76
N VAL A 30 -5.88 -11.44 -6.45
CA VAL A 30 -4.94 -12.42 -7.00
C VAL A 30 -5.39 -13.86 -6.67
N ALA A 31 -5.78 -14.12 -5.43
CA ALA A 31 -6.26 -15.44 -5.03
C ALA A 31 -7.59 -15.83 -5.73
N TRP A 32 -8.47 -14.86 -5.95
CA TRP A 32 -9.73 -15.02 -6.69
C TRP A 32 -9.46 -15.45 -8.13
N HIS A 33 -8.57 -14.76 -8.83
CA HIS A 33 -8.20 -15.09 -10.21
C HIS A 33 -7.58 -16.48 -10.38
N ARG A 34 -6.91 -16.99 -9.35
CA ARG A 34 -6.30 -18.33 -9.33
C ARG A 34 -7.31 -19.42 -8.96
N THR A 35 -8.36 -19.09 -8.24
CA THR A 35 -9.33 -20.05 -7.67
C THR A 35 -10.61 -20.12 -8.49
N ILE A 36 -11.21 -18.97 -8.77
CA ILE A 36 -12.53 -18.81 -9.39
C ILE A 36 -12.38 -18.42 -10.87
N GLY A 37 -11.44 -17.53 -11.19
CA GLY A 37 -11.17 -17.08 -12.56
C GLY A 37 -11.45 -15.59 -12.76
N ARG A 38 -12.00 -15.20 -13.92
CA ARG A 38 -12.30 -13.80 -14.19
C ARG A 38 -13.32 -13.29 -13.19
N ASP A 39 -13.06 -12.12 -12.65
CA ASP A 39 -13.95 -11.41 -11.76
C ASP A 39 -14.69 -10.30 -12.53
N SER A 40 -15.35 -9.40 -11.79
CA SER A 40 -16.14 -8.29 -12.36
C SER A 40 -15.68 -6.99 -11.73
N PHE A 41 -15.98 -5.85 -12.36
CA PHE A 41 -15.65 -4.53 -11.82
C PHE A 41 -15.99 -4.34 -10.33
N LEU A 42 -17.13 -4.86 -9.87
CA LEU A 42 -17.56 -4.75 -8.47
C LEU A 42 -17.39 -6.06 -7.69
N ALA A 43 -16.42 -6.89 -8.07
CA ALA A 43 -16.09 -8.09 -7.32
C ALA A 43 -15.73 -7.73 -5.87
N PRO A 44 -16.04 -8.60 -4.89
CA PRO A 44 -15.70 -8.35 -3.49
C PRO A 44 -14.25 -7.88 -3.22
N PRO A 45 -13.20 -8.48 -3.83
CA PRO A 45 -11.83 -7.96 -3.67
C PRO A 45 -11.66 -6.53 -4.21
N HIS A 46 -12.22 -6.23 -5.39
CA HIS A 46 -12.22 -4.88 -5.98
C HIS A 46 -12.92 -3.86 -5.10
N VAL A 47 -14.09 -4.17 -4.57
CA VAL A 47 -14.80 -3.26 -3.65
C VAL A 47 -13.92 -2.95 -2.44
N LEU A 48 -13.26 -3.96 -1.86
CA LEU A 48 -12.34 -3.75 -0.75
C LEU A 48 -11.16 -2.84 -1.16
N MET A 49 -10.57 -3.05 -2.34
CA MET A 49 -9.52 -2.18 -2.87
C MET A 49 -10.01 -0.74 -3.07
N TYR A 50 -11.17 -0.57 -3.68
CA TYR A 50 -11.77 0.72 -4.00
C TYR A 50 -12.10 1.51 -2.74
N THR A 51 -12.56 0.85 -1.68
CA THR A 51 -12.81 1.53 -0.39
C THR A 51 -11.52 2.17 0.16
N GLY A 52 -10.39 1.46 0.08
CA GLY A 52 -9.11 1.99 0.51
C GLY A 52 -8.60 3.15 -0.36
N VAL A 53 -8.75 3.05 -1.68
CA VAL A 53 -8.39 4.13 -2.62
C VAL A 53 -9.27 5.36 -2.40
N ALA A 54 -10.60 5.18 -2.31
CA ALA A 54 -11.56 6.26 -2.12
C ALA A 54 -11.33 7.00 -0.81
N ALA A 55 -11.11 6.30 0.30
CA ALA A 55 -10.84 6.93 1.57
C ALA A 55 -9.54 7.76 1.56
N ASN A 56 -8.48 7.28 0.93
CA ASN A 56 -7.25 8.06 0.74
C ASN A 56 -7.47 9.32 -0.10
N GLY A 57 -8.26 9.21 -1.17
CA GLY A 57 -8.68 10.35 -1.99
C GLY A 57 -9.44 11.39 -1.18
N LEU A 58 -10.44 10.96 -0.41
CA LEU A 58 -11.26 11.84 0.43
C LEU A 58 -10.44 12.57 1.50
N VAL A 59 -9.53 11.86 2.18
CA VAL A 59 -8.64 12.50 3.17
C VAL A 59 -7.69 13.49 2.50
N SER A 60 -7.12 13.14 1.34
CA SER A 60 -6.22 14.02 0.60
C SER A 60 -6.94 15.30 0.14
N ALA A 61 -8.16 15.16 -0.38
CA ALA A 61 -9.01 16.27 -0.79
C ALA A 61 -9.39 17.17 0.38
N TRP A 62 -9.84 16.58 1.50
CA TRP A 62 -10.16 17.33 2.73
C TRP A 62 -8.93 18.08 3.26
N ALA A 63 -7.78 17.42 3.33
CA ALA A 63 -6.54 18.01 3.82
C ALA A 63 -6.02 19.12 2.88
N LEU A 64 -6.26 19.03 1.57
CA LEU A 64 -5.95 20.12 0.63
C LEU A 64 -6.95 21.29 0.80
N ALA A 65 -8.25 21.01 0.85
CA ALA A 65 -9.28 22.05 0.93
C ALA A 65 -9.19 22.85 2.25
N TRP A 66 -9.08 22.16 3.38
CA TRP A 66 -9.09 22.78 4.71
C TRP A 66 -7.73 22.92 5.35
N GLY A 67 -6.75 22.14 4.89
CA GLY A 67 -5.49 22.00 5.58
C GLY A 67 -4.29 22.77 5.02
N ARG A 68 -4.41 23.30 3.79
CA ARG A 68 -3.32 23.99 3.07
C ARG A 68 -2.63 25.11 3.86
N ARG A 69 -3.36 25.82 4.73
CA ARG A 69 -2.80 26.94 5.54
C ARG A 69 -2.39 26.54 6.96
N ARG A 70 -2.74 25.34 7.43
CA ARG A 70 -2.67 24.98 8.86
C ARG A 70 -1.75 23.80 9.17
N TYR A 71 -1.42 22.95 8.19
CA TYR A 71 -0.77 21.65 8.46
C TYR A 71 0.49 21.31 7.62
N GLY A 72 0.98 22.23 6.79
CA GLY A 72 2.41 22.25 6.40
C GLY A 72 2.94 21.22 5.39
N ALA A 73 2.11 20.58 4.55
CA ALA A 73 2.61 19.65 3.52
C ALA A 73 1.78 19.60 2.22
N PRO A 74 1.46 20.74 1.57
CA PRO A 74 0.56 20.76 0.41
C PRO A 74 1.06 19.93 -0.77
N ALA A 75 2.37 19.89 -1.02
CA ALA A 75 2.94 19.08 -2.09
C ALA A 75 2.74 17.57 -1.86
N ALA A 76 2.93 17.10 -0.63
CA ALA A 76 2.73 15.70 -0.25
C ALA A 76 1.27 15.26 -0.40
N LEU A 77 0.34 16.12 0.01
CA LEU A 77 -1.09 15.87 -0.15
C LEU A 77 -1.54 15.92 -1.62
N SER A 78 -0.98 16.83 -2.43
CA SER A 78 -1.20 16.86 -3.87
C SER A 78 -0.68 15.60 -4.56
N LEU A 79 0.47 15.07 -4.13
CA LEU A 79 1.01 13.80 -4.62
C LEU A 79 0.05 12.65 -4.36
N SER A 80 -0.50 12.58 -3.14
CA SER A 80 -1.51 11.59 -2.78
C SER A 80 -2.80 11.73 -3.60
N GLY A 81 -3.27 12.97 -3.81
CA GLY A 81 -4.41 13.24 -4.68
C GLY A 81 -4.19 12.83 -6.14
N ALA A 82 -3.01 13.09 -6.69
CA ALA A 82 -2.65 12.62 -8.03
C ALA A 82 -2.61 11.08 -8.10
N GLY A 83 -2.06 10.43 -7.07
CA GLY A 83 -2.08 8.98 -6.94
C GLY A 83 -3.49 8.38 -6.89
N PHE A 84 -4.42 9.03 -6.20
CA PHE A 84 -5.84 8.65 -6.20
C PHE A 84 -6.45 8.70 -7.60
N LEU A 85 -6.26 9.81 -8.34
CA LEU A 85 -6.77 9.93 -9.71
C LEU A 85 -6.18 8.86 -10.63
N LEU A 86 -4.89 8.57 -10.47
CA LEU A 86 -4.21 7.54 -11.25
C LEU A 86 -4.72 6.13 -10.90
N ALA A 87 -5.00 5.84 -9.63
CA ALA A 87 -5.58 4.57 -9.20
C ALA A 87 -7.00 4.37 -9.75
N VAL A 88 -7.82 5.43 -9.78
CA VAL A 88 -9.16 5.41 -10.41
C VAL A 88 -9.04 5.17 -11.91
N ALA A 89 -8.09 5.83 -12.59
CA ALA A 89 -7.83 5.60 -14.00
C ALA A 89 -7.37 4.16 -14.26
N GLY A 90 -6.53 3.60 -13.38
CA GLY A 90 -6.11 2.19 -13.43
C GLY A 90 -7.29 1.23 -13.35
N ALA A 91 -8.20 1.42 -12.39
CA ALA A 91 -9.40 0.58 -12.25
C ALA A 91 -10.35 0.66 -13.47
N ALA A 92 -10.53 1.86 -14.04
CA ALA A 92 -11.34 2.01 -15.25
C ALA A 92 -10.68 1.37 -16.47
N LEU A 93 -9.35 1.52 -16.59
CA LEU A 93 -8.56 0.89 -17.65
C LEU A 93 -8.56 -0.64 -17.52
N ASP A 94 -8.62 -1.16 -16.30
CA ASP A 94 -8.62 -2.59 -16.00
C ASP A 94 -9.89 -3.28 -16.48
N GLU A 95 -11.07 -2.72 -16.16
CA GLU A 95 -12.33 -3.23 -16.69
C GLU A 95 -12.37 -3.17 -18.22
N TRP A 96 -11.94 -2.04 -18.80
CA TRP A 96 -11.85 -1.93 -20.26
C TRP A 96 -10.93 -3.01 -20.84
N TRP A 97 -9.77 -3.24 -20.22
CA TRP A 97 -8.82 -4.26 -20.65
C TRP A 97 -9.41 -5.65 -20.58
N HIS A 98 -10.06 -6.00 -19.49
CA HIS A 98 -10.69 -7.30 -19.36
C HIS A 98 -11.82 -7.51 -20.38
N VAL A 99 -12.61 -6.49 -20.70
CA VAL A 99 -13.66 -6.58 -21.73
C VAL A 99 -13.07 -6.75 -23.14
N ASN A 100 -11.96 -6.08 -23.47
CA ASN A 100 -11.47 -5.99 -24.85
C ASN A 100 -10.26 -6.89 -25.17
N VAL A 101 -9.42 -7.18 -24.18
CA VAL A 101 -8.16 -7.94 -24.31
C VAL A 101 -8.26 -9.31 -23.65
N GLY A 102 -8.95 -9.40 -22.51
CA GLY A 102 -9.22 -10.66 -21.80
C GLY A 102 -8.54 -10.75 -20.43
N LYS A 103 -8.40 -11.98 -19.91
CA LYS A 103 -7.85 -12.24 -18.57
C LYS A 103 -6.34 -11.99 -18.54
N ASP A 104 -5.86 -11.45 -17.43
CA ASP A 104 -4.43 -11.24 -17.21
C ASP A 104 -3.67 -12.53 -16.90
N VAL A 105 -2.45 -12.61 -17.45
CA VAL A 105 -1.51 -13.71 -17.20
C VAL A 105 -0.67 -13.43 -15.95
N ASN A 106 -0.40 -12.16 -15.67
CA ASN A 106 0.33 -11.69 -14.49
C ASN A 106 -0.03 -10.23 -14.17
N LEU A 107 0.46 -9.75 -13.04
CA LEU A 107 0.16 -8.42 -12.51
C LEU A 107 0.80 -7.23 -13.27
N TRP A 108 1.49 -7.48 -14.38
CA TRP A 108 2.16 -6.42 -15.17
C TRP A 108 1.38 -6.04 -16.43
N SER A 109 0.11 -6.38 -16.50
CA SER A 109 -0.76 -5.77 -17.51
C SER A 109 -0.74 -4.24 -17.34
N PRO A 110 -0.85 -3.46 -18.44
CA PRO A 110 -0.85 -2.01 -18.37
C PRO A 110 -1.81 -1.41 -17.32
N PRO A 111 -3.05 -1.91 -17.14
CA PRO A 111 -3.96 -1.39 -16.11
C PRO A 111 -3.42 -1.55 -14.70
N HIS A 112 -2.90 -2.74 -14.36
CA HIS A 112 -2.32 -3.01 -13.05
C HIS A 112 -1.13 -2.09 -12.75
N LEU A 113 -0.26 -1.84 -13.72
CA LEU A 113 0.89 -0.93 -13.53
C LEU A 113 0.43 0.52 -13.28
N VAL A 114 -0.61 0.99 -13.97
CA VAL A 114 -1.20 2.32 -13.73
C VAL A 114 -1.82 2.39 -12.33
N GLY A 115 -2.64 1.39 -11.96
CA GLY A 115 -3.27 1.32 -10.64
C GLY A 115 -2.24 1.27 -9.51
N LEU A 116 -1.24 0.39 -9.64
CA LEU A 116 -0.14 0.23 -8.70
C LEU A 116 0.66 1.53 -8.55
N ALA A 117 1.03 2.19 -9.67
CA ALA A 117 1.70 3.49 -9.62
C ALA A 117 0.87 4.51 -8.84
N GLY A 118 -0.45 4.56 -9.07
CA GLY A 118 -1.36 5.41 -8.32
C GLY A 118 -1.31 5.14 -6.81
N THR A 119 -1.40 3.88 -6.40
CA THR A 119 -1.35 3.52 -4.98
C THR A 119 0.02 3.79 -4.34
N VAL A 120 1.13 3.68 -5.09
CA VAL A 120 2.48 4.06 -4.62
C VAL A 120 2.56 5.57 -4.38
N LEU A 121 2.02 6.40 -5.29
CA LEU A 121 1.98 7.85 -5.10
C LEU A 121 1.14 8.27 -3.89
N ILE A 122 0.01 7.57 -3.63
CA ILE A 122 -0.78 7.73 -2.41
C ILE A 122 0.10 7.46 -1.17
N ALA A 123 0.76 6.29 -1.13
CA ALA A 123 1.60 5.89 0.01
C ALA A 123 2.74 6.88 0.27
N LEU A 124 3.46 7.32 -0.78
CA LEU A 124 4.53 8.31 -0.67
C LEU A 124 4.01 9.67 -0.18
N GLY A 125 2.88 10.13 -0.73
CA GLY A 125 2.24 11.37 -0.31
C GLY A 125 1.87 11.36 1.17
N LEU A 126 1.34 10.24 1.67
CA LEU A 126 1.03 10.08 3.10
C LEU A 126 2.29 10.01 3.97
N VAL A 127 3.32 9.27 3.56
CA VAL A 127 4.60 9.21 4.28
C VAL A 127 5.18 10.62 4.42
N PHE A 128 5.22 11.41 3.34
CA PHE A 128 5.74 12.77 3.38
C PHE A 128 4.86 13.71 4.20
N ALA A 129 3.53 13.57 4.13
CA ALA A 129 2.61 14.39 4.92
C ALA A 129 2.77 14.11 6.44
N VAL A 130 2.86 12.84 6.84
CA VAL A 130 3.08 12.46 8.24
C VAL A 130 4.49 12.86 8.69
N ALA A 131 5.52 12.65 7.86
CA ALA A 131 6.89 13.06 8.18
C ALA A 131 6.99 14.58 8.40
N ALA A 132 6.39 15.38 7.51
CA ALA A 132 6.29 16.83 7.69
C ALA A 132 5.56 17.18 9.00
N HIS A 133 4.42 16.54 9.27
CA HIS A 133 3.67 16.76 10.51
C HIS A 133 4.51 16.44 11.76
N THR A 134 5.24 15.32 11.77
CA THR A 134 6.09 14.93 12.91
C THR A 134 7.28 15.87 13.14
N ARG A 135 7.87 16.44 12.08
CA ARG A 135 8.99 17.40 12.17
C ARG A 135 8.58 18.77 12.72
N PHE A 136 7.33 19.18 12.47
CA PHE A 136 6.80 20.49 12.90
C PHE A 136 5.85 20.41 14.11
N ALA A 137 5.56 19.21 14.62
CA ALA A 137 4.72 19.03 15.80
C ALA A 137 5.40 19.64 17.05
N ARG A 138 4.83 20.74 17.57
CA ARG A 138 5.33 21.46 18.76
C ARG A 138 5.15 20.69 20.07
N THR A 139 4.55 19.49 20.05
CA THR A 139 4.38 18.64 21.24
C THR A 139 5.12 17.31 21.07
N HIS A 140 6.21 17.18 21.81
CA HIS A 140 7.03 15.99 21.90
C HIS A 140 6.24 14.86 22.61
N ARG A 141 6.28 13.63 22.07
CA ARG A 141 5.73 12.36 22.61
C ARG A 141 4.28 11.99 22.26
N TRP A 142 3.99 11.73 20.98
CA TRP A 142 2.89 10.85 20.60
C TRP A 142 3.46 9.64 19.86
N TRP A 143 3.09 8.44 20.29
CA TRP A 143 3.49 7.19 19.63
C TRP A 143 2.71 6.94 18.33
N ALA A 144 1.52 7.54 18.19
CA ALA A 144 0.64 7.32 17.05
C ALA A 144 1.27 7.66 15.68
N PRO A 145 1.89 8.83 15.45
CA PRO A 145 2.54 9.12 14.15
C PRO A 145 3.69 8.15 13.82
N ARG A 146 4.42 7.68 14.84
CA ARG A 146 5.47 6.67 14.66
C ARG A 146 4.88 5.34 14.18
N VAL A 147 3.84 4.86 14.86
CA VAL A 147 3.14 3.62 14.50
C VAL A 147 2.53 3.73 13.10
N ILE A 148 1.93 4.87 12.80
CA ILE A 148 1.41 5.19 11.47
C ILE A 148 2.51 5.10 10.40
N LEU A 149 3.67 5.73 10.61
CA LEU A 149 4.77 5.68 9.65
C LEU A 149 5.31 4.25 9.46
N LEU A 150 5.43 3.46 10.52
CA LEU A 150 5.82 2.04 10.40
C LEU A 150 4.85 1.27 9.51
N PHE A 151 3.55 1.52 9.69
CA PHE A 151 2.49 0.93 8.88
C PHE A 151 2.51 1.44 7.43
N CYS A 152 2.81 2.71 7.15
CA CYS A 152 3.03 3.22 5.79
C CYS A 152 4.21 2.51 5.11
N LEU A 153 5.32 2.35 5.83
CA LEU A 153 6.54 1.76 5.28
C LEU A 153 6.33 0.27 5.01
N ALA A 154 5.57 -0.43 5.86
CA ALA A 154 5.19 -1.82 5.62
C ALA A 154 4.27 -1.96 4.40
N ASP A 155 3.35 -1.01 4.20
CA ASP A 155 2.52 -0.94 3.01
C ASP A 155 3.34 -0.65 1.73
N LEU A 156 4.42 0.15 1.80
CA LEU A 156 5.36 0.29 0.68
C LEU A 156 6.09 -1.03 0.37
N ILE A 157 6.49 -1.79 1.40
CA ILE A 157 7.06 -3.14 1.21
C ILE A 157 6.04 -4.04 0.51
N HIS A 158 4.79 -4.05 0.95
CA HIS A 158 3.71 -4.81 0.31
C HIS A 158 3.53 -4.46 -1.16
N LYS A 159 3.53 -3.16 -1.51
CA LYS A 159 3.46 -2.70 -2.90
C LYS A 159 4.68 -3.12 -3.71
N SER A 160 5.88 -3.02 -3.15
CA SER A 160 7.10 -3.52 -3.81
C SER A 160 7.03 -5.03 -4.04
N MET A 161 6.54 -5.80 -3.07
CA MET A 161 6.28 -7.23 -3.21
C MET A 161 5.31 -7.49 -4.35
N VAL A 162 4.10 -6.94 -4.31
CA VAL A 162 3.13 -7.16 -5.38
C VAL A 162 3.65 -6.75 -6.77
N ALA A 163 4.36 -5.64 -6.84
CA ALA A 163 4.94 -5.13 -8.08
C ALA A 163 6.06 -6.00 -8.64
N LEU A 164 6.87 -6.60 -7.77
CA LEU A 164 8.18 -7.15 -8.13
C LEU A 164 8.37 -8.60 -7.68
N ASP A 165 7.42 -9.21 -7.01
CA ASP A 165 7.41 -10.62 -6.60
C ASP A 165 6.68 -11.47 -7.64
N HIS A 166 6.86 -12.77 -7.53
CA HIS A 166 6.32 -13.79 -8.42
C HIS A 166 4.80 -14.03 -8.17
N TYR A 167 3.98 -12.97 -8.26
CA TYR A 167 2.52 -13.11 -8.31
C TYR A 167 2.11 -13.51 -9.74
N THR A 168 2.24 -14.78 -10.03
CA THR A 168 1.70 -15.37 -11.26
C THR A 168 0.23 -15.67 -11.09
N LEU A 169 -0.60 -15.11 -12.00
CA LEU A 169 -1.99 -15.53 -12.14
C LEU A 169 -2.01 -16.90 -12.84
N ASP A 170 -1.11 -17.11 -13.81
CA ASP A 170 -0.86 -18.39 -14.49
C ASP A 170 0.62 -18.84 -14.41
N ALA A 171 0.82 -20.16 -14.27
CA ALA A 171 2.11 -20.77 -13.93
C ALA A 171 3.24 -20.60 -14.97
N TRP A 172 2.93 -20.24 -16.22
CA TRP A 172 3.91 -20.13 -17.31
C TRP A 172 4.39 -18.69 -17.56
N GLY A 173 3.94 -17.73 -16.76
CA GLY A 173 4.03 -16.31 -17.07
C GLY A 173 5.39 -15.61 -16.88
N ARG A 174 6.50 -16.25 -16.45
CA ARG A 174 7.80 -15.55 -16.25
C ARG A 174 9.06 -16.39 -15.96
N THR A 175 10.22 -15.72 -16.10
CA THR A 175 11.56 -16.19 -15.70
C THR A 175 11.80 -16.04 -14.18
N PRO A 176 12.39 -17.04 -13.51
CA PRO A 176 12.54 -17.07 -12.05
C PRO A 176 13.48 -16.00 -11.45
N ASP A 177 14.32 -15.35 -12.26
CA ASP A 177 15.49 -14.63 -11.74
C ASP A 177 15.34 -13.10 -11.63
N PHE A 178 14.56 -12.44 -12.49
CA PHE A 178 14.55 -10.97 -12.60
C PHE A 178 13.86 -10.25 -11.42
N TYR A 179 12.85 -10.89 -10.83
CA TYR A 179 11.93 -10.34 -9.83
C TYR A 179 12.56 -10.19 -8.44
N PRO A 180 13.26 -11.23 -7.92
CA PRO A 180 14.03 -11.12 -6.68
C PRO A 180 15.12 -10.03 -6.70
N PHE A 181 15.75 -9.75 -7.85
CA PHE A 181 16.78 -8.70 -7.94
C PHE A 181 16.20 -7.29 -7.77
N LEU A 182 15.05 -7.00 -8.39
CA LEU A 182 14.40 -5.70 -8.22
C LEU A 182 13.94 -5.52 -6.77
N LEU A 183 13.39 -6.57 -6.16
CA LEU A 183 13.04 -6.57 -4.73
C LEU A 183 14.25 -6.28 -3.83
N ALA A 184 15.38 -6.94 -4.11
CA ALA A 184 16.62 -6.71 -3.38
C ALA A 184 17.14 -5.26 -3.50
N LEU A 185 16.74 -4.51 -4.54
CA LEU A 185 17.09 -3.10 -4.69
C LEU A 185 16.16 -2.16 -3.92
N PHE A 186 14.85 -2.42 -3.94
CA PHE A 186 13.86 -1.50 -3.34
C PHE A 186 13.67 -1.70 -1.84
N LEU A 187 13.73 -2.93 -1.33
CA LEU A 187 13.52 -3.21 0.10
C LEU A 187 14.56 -2.51 1.00
N PRO A 188 15.88 -2.54 0.70
CA PRO A 188 16.85 -1.84 1.52
C PRO A 188 16.59 -0.33 1.58
N ALA A 189 16.14 0.29 0.48
CA ALA A 189 15.81 1.71 0.47
C ALA A 189 14.70 2.03 1.48
N ILE A 190 13.60 1.26 1.48
CA ILE A 190 12.47 1.45 2.40
C ILE A 190 12.91 1.21 3.86
N LEU A 191 13.68 0.15 4.11
CA LEU A 191 14.15 -0.20 5.46
C LEU A 191 15.16 0.82 5.99
N VAL A 192 16.07 1.34 5.16
CA VAL A 192 16.97 2.44 5.51
C VAL A 192 16.16 3.70 5.80
N THR A 193 15.17 4.05 4.98
CA THR A 193 14.27 5.17 5.26
C THR A 193 13.56 5.00 6.61
N ALA A 194 13.09 3.79 6.95
CA ALA A 194 12.48 3.50 8.25
C ALA A 194 13.45 3.81 9.40
N THR A 195 14.67 3.28 9.33
CA THR A 195 15.70 3.48 10.37
C THR A 195 16.17 4.94 10.45
N ARG A 196 16.25 5.65 9.32
CA ARG A 196 16.64 7.08 9.30
C ARG A 196 15.53 7.99 9.81
N ALA A 197 14.26 7.69 9.52
CA ALA A 197 13.14 8.51 9.95
C ALA A 197 12.74 8.24 11.41
N LEU A 198 12.84 6.98 11.87
CA LEU A 198 12.28 6.55 13.15
C LEU A 198 13.35 6.01 14.12
N GLY A 199 14.61 5.86 13.72
CA GLY A 199 15.69 5.39 14.59
C GLY A 199 15.80 3.86 14.71
N PRO A 200 16.60 3.37 15.67
CA PRO A 200 16.92 1.95 15.80
C PRO A 200 15.69 1.05 15.95
N GLY A 201 15.75 -0.14 15.37
CA GLY A 201 14.66 -1.13 15.39
C GLY A 201 13.47 -0.83 14.47
N ALA A 202 13.43 0.33 13.80
CA ALA A 202 12.32 0.68 12.91
C ALA A 202 12.25 -0.21 11.67
N ALA A 203 13.38 -0.53 11.04
CA ALA A 203 13.42 -1.51 9.94
C ALA A 203 12.84 -2.87 10.36
N THR A 204 13.24 -3.37 11.53
CA THR A 204 12.72 -4.63 12.09
C THR A 204 11.22 -4.54 12.35
N ALA A 205 10.75 -3.47 12.99
CA ALA A 205 9.33 -3.28 13.26
C ALA A 205 8.51 -3.22 11.96
N THR A 206 8.98 -2.49 10.94
CA THR A 206 8.35 -2.45 9.62
C THR A 206 8.29 -3.83 8.98
N ALA A 207 9.36 -4.61 9.02
CA ALA A 207 9.41 -5.97 8.47
C ALA A 207 8.48 -6.94 9.22
N VAL A 208 8.42 -6.85 10.55
CA VAL A 208 7.51 -7.66 11.38
C VAL A 208 6.06 -7.32 11.08
N ILE A 209 5.72 -6.03 11.01
CA ILE A 209 4.38 -5.55 10.65
C ILE A 209 3.97 -6.11 9.29
N PHE A 210 4.81 -5.94 8.26
CA PHE A 210 4.58 -6.50 6.94
C PHE A 210 4.33 -8.01 7.02
N THR A 211 5.22 -8.75 7.70
CA THR A 211 5.16 -10.21 7.76
C THR A 211 3.87 -10.68 8.44
N VAL A 212 3.52 -10.09 9.58
CA VAL A 212 2.30 -10.45 10.33
C VAL A 212 1.07 -10.17 9.48
N GLN A 213 0.96 -8.99 8.87
CA GLN A 213 -0.16 -8.65 8.00
C GLN A 213 -0.29 -9.64 6.85
N HIS A 214 0.81 -9.88 6.14
CA HIS A 214 0.84 -10.74 4.98
C HIS A 214 0.40 -12.16 5.34
N VAL A 215 1.00 -12.74 6.38
CA VAL A 215 0.64 -14.07 6.88
C VAL A 215 -0.83 -14.13 7.30
N VAL A 216 -1.34 -13.13 8.03
CA VAL A 216 -2.76 -13.09 8.42
C VAL A 216 -3.67 -13.10 7.19
N ILE A 217 -3.37 -12.29 6.17
CA ILE A 217 -4.17 -12.26 4.93
C ILE A 217 -4.15 -13.64 4.25
N LEU A 218 -2.98 -14.27 4.12
CA LEU A 218 -2.87 -15.59 3.51
C LEU A 218 -3.60 -16.68 4.32
N LEU A 219 -3.56 -16.61 5.65
CA LEU A 219 -4.29 -17.52 6.53
C LEU A 219 -5.80 -17.37 6.36
N VAL A 220 -6.29 -16.12 6.30
CA VAL A 220 -7.71 -15.85 6.03
C VAL A 220 -8.10 -16.40 4.67
N LEU A 221 -7.35 -16.11 3.61
CA LEU A 221 -7.64 -16.62 2.26
C LEU A 221 -7.64 -18.15 2.21
N ARG A 222 -6.69 -18.81 2.87
CA ARG A 222 -6.65 -20.27 3.01
C ARG A 222 -7.87 -20.83 3.75
N ALA A 223 -8.33 -20.14 4.80
CA ALA A 223 -9.51 -20.55 5.55
C ALA A 223 -10.81 -20.50 4.72
N PHE A 224 -10.80 -19.75 3.61
CA PHE A 224 -11.87 -19.70 2.61
C PHE A 224 -11.54 -20.51 1.34
N ASP A 225 -10.65 -21.51 1.43
CA ASP A 225 -10.26 -22.42 0.34
C ASP A 225 -9.71 -21.74 -0.92
N MET A 226 -9.18 -20.52 -0.78
CA MET A 226 -8.58 -19.79 -1.90
C MET A 226 -7.15 -20.27 -2.17
N ARG A 227 -6.80 -20.37 -3.45
CA ARG A 227 -5.43 -20.63 -3.93
C ARG A 227 -4.55 -19.42 -3.71
N ILE A 228 -3.95 -19.37 -2.52
CA ILE A 228 -3.09 -18.27 -2.12
C ILE A 228 -1.87 -18.10 -3.03
N PRO A 229 -1.45 -16.86 -3.31
CA PRO A 229 -0.18 -16.58 -3.96
C PRO A 229 1.01 -17.13 -3.17
N THR A 230 2.13 -17.35 -3.87
CA THR A 230 3.42 -17.62 -3.24
C THR A 230 3.82 -16.45 -2.36
N PHE A 231 4.25 -16.76 -1.14
CA PHE A 231 4.85 -15.79 -0.25
C PHE A 231 6.37 -15.86 -0.40
N THR A 232 6.99 -14.81 -0.93
CA THR A 232 8.45 -14.70 -0.89
C THR A 232 8.85 -14.17 0.48
N PRO A 233 9.49 -14.99 1.34
CA PRO A 233 9.89 -14.54 2.66
C PRO A 233 10.93 -13.43 2.52
N ILE A 234 10.72 -12.33 3.25
CA ILE A 234 11.76 -11.31 3.41
C ILE A 234 12.69 -11.82 4.52
N PRO A 235 13.95 -12.22 4.23
CA PRO A 235 14.88 -12.59 5.28
C PRO A 235 15.11 -11.37 6.18
N ILE A 236 14.61 -11.44 7.41
CA ILE A 236 14.88 -10.44 8.44
C ILE A 236 16.28 -10.72 8.98
N LEU A 237 17.31 -10.24 8.28
CA LEU A 237 18.59 -10.05 8.92
C LEU A 237 18.43 -8.84 9.86
N PRO A 238 18.69 -8.99 11.18
CA PRO A 238 18.59 -7.86 12.08
C PRO A 238 19.51 -6.75 11.57
N ALA A 239 18.92 -5.61 11.22
CA ALA A 239 19.67 -4.39 11.03
C ALA A 239 20.23 -3.99 12.40
N LEU A 240 21.48 -4.39 12.67
CA LEU A 240 22.26 -3.95 13.83
C LEU A 240 22.45 -2.43 13.78
#